data_AF-A0A966NAS6-F1
#
_entry.id   AF-A0A966NAS6-F1
#
_cell.length_a   1.000
_cell.length_b   1.000
_cell.length_c   1.000
_cell.angle_alpha   90.00
_cell.angle_beta   90.00
_cell.angle_gamma   90.00
#
_symmetry.space_group_name_H-M   'P 1'
#
loop_
_entity.id
_entity.type
_entity.pdbx_description
1 polymer ?
#
loop_
_entity_poly.entity_id
_entity_poly.type
_entity_poly.pdbx_seq_one_letter_code
_entity_poly.pdbx_strand_id
1 'polypeptide(L)' 'MKYDISALGNALVDTQYKVSHEFLSSVGLEADSMTLASAEEQAPIIEKLISMGAESVSD' A
#
# COMPACT_ATOMS: atom_id res chain seq x y z
N MET A 1 37.94 13.66 12.43
CA MET A 1 36.50 13.89 12.70
C MET A 1 35.75 12.65 12.27
N LYS A 2 34.94 12.06 13.16
CA LYS A 2 34.08 10.92 12.86
C LYS A 2 32.75 11.53 12.43
N TYR A 3 32.36 11.34 11.17
CA TYR A 3 31.08 11.88 10.68
C TYR A 3 29.94 10.99 11.18
N ASP A 4 28.88 11.61 11.72
CA ASP A 4 27.63 10.95 12.02
C ASP A 4 26.62 11.23 10.89
N ILE A 5 25.81 10.22 10.54
CA ILE A 5 24.78 10.33 9.49
C ILE A 5 23.45 10.62 10.16
N SER A 6 22.79 11.69 9.72
CA SER A 6 21.40 11.99 10.07
C SER A 6 20.52 11.86 8.83
N ALA A 7 19.44 11.09 8.93
CA ALA A 7 18.42 10.97 7.89
C ALA A 7 17.09 11.52 8.41
N LEU A 8 16.42 12.33 7.59
CA LEU A 8 15.04 12.75 7.79
C LEU A 8 14.21 12.10 6.69
N GLY A 9 13.26 11.26 7.10
CA GLY A 9 12.31 10.62 6.20
C GLY A 9 11.05 10.27 6.99
N ASN A 10 9.91 10.26 6.32
CA ASN A 10 8.72 9.66 6.90
C ASN A 10 8.96 8.15 7.01
N ALA A 11 8.65 7.56 8.16
CA ALA A 11 8.58 6.12 8.26
C ALA A 11 7.48 5.63 7.32
N LEU A 12 7.86 4.88 6.30
CA LEU A 12 6.89 4.17 5.46
C LEU A 12 6.45 2.93 6.24
N VAL A 13 5.15 2.81 6.46
CA VAL A 13 4.55 1.63 7.08
C VAL A 13 3.87 0.85 5.98
N ASP A 14 4.44 -0.30 5.64
CA ASP A 14 3.85 -1.19 4.65
C ASP A 14 2.60 -1.84 5.26
N THR A 15 1.45 -1.65 4.60
CA THR A 15 0.22 -2.35 4.94
C THR A 15 -0.09 -3.32 3.80
N GLN A 16 -0.05 -4.61 4.08
CA GLN A 16 -0.19 -5.64 3.06
C GLN A 16 -1.55 -6.32 3.20
N TYR A 17 -2.20 -6.59 2.07
CA TYR A 17 -3.50 -7.27 2.03
C TYR A 17 -3.44 -8.42 1.04
N LYS A 18 -3.96 -9.59 1.44
CA LYS A 18 -4.14 -10.71 0.52
C LYS A 18 -5.46 -10.52 -0.23
N VAL A 19 -5.39 -10.35 -1.55
CA VAL A 19 -6.55 -10.07 -2.40
C VAL A 19 -6.64 -11.03 -3.58
N SER A 20 -7.82 -11.12 -4.20
CA SER A 20 -8.01 -11.86 -5.45
C SER A 20 -7.52 -11.04 -6.66
N HIS A 21 -7.29 -11.73 -7.78
CA HIS A 21 -7.00 -11.04 -9.05
C HIS A 21 -8.19 -10.19 -9.53
N GLU A 22 -9.43 -10.64 -9.26
CA GLU A 22 -10.65 -9.87 -9.56
C GLU A 22 -10.69 -8.54 -8.82
N PHE A 23 -10.20 -8.50 -7.58
CA PHE A 23 -10.06 -7.25 -6.83
C PHE A 23 -9.12 -6.29 -7.56
N LEU A 24 -7.92 -6.75 -7.94
CA LEU A 24 -6.92 -5.93 -8.65
C LEU A 24 -7.52 -5.31 -9.92
N SER A 25 -8.16 -6.13 -10.77
CA SER A 25 -8.84 -5.64 -11.98
C SER A 25 -9.94 -4.62 -11.66
N SER A 26 -10.67 -4.81 -10.56
CA SER A 26 -11.76 -3.91 -10.16
C SER A 26 -11.31 -2.54 -9.66
N VAL A 27 -10.04 -2.40 -9.29
CA VAL A 27 -9.43 -1.13 -8.84
C VAL A 27 -8.38 -0.62 -9.83
N GLY A 28 -8.26 -1.24 -11.00
CA GLY A 28 -7.32 -0.82 -12.05
C GLY A 28 -5.84 -1.07 -11.71
N LEU A 29 -5.55 -2.06 -10.86
CA LEU A 29 -4.19 -2.46 -10.53
C LEU A 29 -3.77 -3.72 -11.31
N GLU A 30 -2.50 -3.76 -11.70
CA GLU A 30 -1.88 -4.91 -12.35
C GLU A 30 -1.01 -5.67 -11.34
N ALA A 31 -1.11 -7.00 -11.34
CA ALA A 31 -0.24 -7.85 -10.53
C ALA A 31 1.23 -7.66 -10.94
N ASP A 32 2.14 -7.82 -9.97
CA ASP A 32 3.59 -7.66 -10.15
C ASP A 32 4.02 -6.27 -10.68
N SER A 33 3.19 -5.25 -10.47
CA SER A 33 3.49 -3.86 -10.80
C SER A 33 3.51 -2.96 -9.55
N MET A 34 4.21 -1.83 -9.65
CA MET A 34 4.19 -0.79 -8.63
C MET A 34 3.66 0.50 -9.24
N THR A 35 2.54 0.99 -8.70
CA THR A 35 1.91 2.23 -9.14
C THR A 35 2.07 3.29 -8.06
N LEU A 36 2.63 4.45 -8.41
CA LEU A 36 2.57 5.62 -7.54
C LEU A 36 1.16 6.20 -7.61
N ALA A 37 0.53 6.33 -6.45
CA ALA A 37 -0.81 6.89 -6.31
C ALA A 37 -0.79 8.01 -5.28
N SER A 38 -1.59 9.04 -5.52
CA SER A 38 -1.91 10.07 -4.54
C SER A 38 -2.81 9.50 -3.43
N ALA A 39 -2.91 10.23 -2.31
CA ALA A 39 -3.81 9.84 -1.22
C ALA A 39 -5.29 9.76 -1.68
N GLU A 40 -5.69 10.63 -2.62
CA GLU A 40 -7.04 10.67 -3.19
C GLU A 40 -7.32 9.44 -4.06
N GLU A 41 -6.34 8.98 -4.82
CA GLU A 41 -6.44 7.75 -5.63
C GLU A 41 -6.39 6.49 -4.77
N GLN A 42 -5.65 6.50 -3.66
CA GLN A 42 -5.51 5.37 -2.75
C GLN A 42 -6.74 5.16 -1.85
N ALA A 43 -7.39 6.24 -1.40
CA ALA A 43 -8.52 6.21 -0.48
C ALA A 43 -9.64 5.21 -0.86
N PRO A 44 -10.19 5.22 -2.09
CA PRO A 44 -11.27 4.28 -2.46
C PRO A 44 -10.80 2.82 -2.50
N ILE A 45 -9.52 2.55 -2.74
CA ILE A 45 -8.95 1.21 -2.71
C ILE A 45 -8.94 0.67 -1.28
N ILE A 46 -8.52 1.51 -0.32
CA ILE A 46 -8.52 1.18 1.11
C ILE A 46 -9.94 0.97 1.63
N GLU A 47 -10.89 1.85 1.29
CA GLU A 47 -12.29 1.69 1.68
C GLU A 47 -12.89 0.36 1.19
N LYS A 48 -12.53 -0.03 -0.04
CA LYS A 48 -12.97 -1.31 -0.61
C LYS A 48 -12.38 -2.50 0.16
N LEU A 49 -11.09 -2.46 0.50
CA LEU A 49 -10.45 -3.49 1.34
C LEU A 49 -11.15 -3.63 2.69
N ILE A 50 -11.42 -2.50 3.37
CA ILE A 50 -12.11 -2.49 4.66
C ILE A 50 -13.53 -3.05 4.55
N SER A 51 -14.30 -2.62 3.55
CA SER A 51 -15.70 -3.08 3.36
C SER A 51 -15.81 -4.56 3.02
N MET A 52 -14.77 -5.14 2.42
CA MET A 52 -14.66 -6.59 2.17
C MET A 52 -14.21 -7.38 3.41
N GLY A 53 -13.84 -6.70 4.50
CA GLY A 53 -13.25 -7.33 5.67
C GLY A 53 -11.85 -7.88 5.43
N ALA A 54 -11.09 -7.30 4.50
CA ALA A 54 -9.72 -7.71 4.24
C ALA A 54 -8.84 -7.37 5.45
N GLU A 55 -8.24 -8.39 6.06
CA GLU A 55 -7.30 -8.20 7.16
C GLU A 55 -5.91 -7.86 6.61
N SER A 56 -5.24 -6.91 7.26
CA SER A 56 -3.84 -6.64 6.98
C SER A 56 -3.01 -7.84 7.42
N VAL A 57 -2.23 -8.39 6.51
CA VAL A 57 -1.25 -9.43 6.82
C VAL A 57 0.09 -8.77 7.13
N SER A 58 0.77 -9.27 8.15
CA SER A 58 2.16 -8.93 8.46
C SER A 58 2.90 -10.25 8.61
N ASP A 59 4.08 -10.34 8.00
CA ASP A 59 5.02 -11.44 8.28
C ASP A 59 5.54 -11.37 9.72
#